data_AF-A0A7G2TJP0-F1
#
_entry.id   AF-A0A7G2TJP0-F1
#
_cell.length_a   1.000
_cell.length_b   1.000
_cell.length_c   1.000
_cell.angle_alpha   90.00
_cell.angle_beta   90.00
_cell.angle_gamma   90.00
#
_symmetry.space_group_name_H-M   'P 1'
#
loop_
_entity.id
_entity.type
_entity.pdbx_description
1 polymer ?
#
loop_
_entity_poly.entity_id
_entity_poly.type
_entity_poly.pdbx_seq_one_letter_code
_entity_poly.pdbx_strand_id
1 'polypeptide(L)'
;MPNTKIATCCYCGTRAALVLDSGRHELSCASCGAPLHELKKLRADAVDRDAPRHRPARFPDAAQTPRRGKPPKGYKKKKRKTLGRKAAKGFLDLLDDLFD
;
A
#
# COMPACT_ATOMS: atom_id res chain seq x y z
N MET A 1 22.93 -18.41 -12.88
CA MET A 1 22.25 -17.26 -12.25
C MET A 1 20.77 -17.59 -12.15
N PRO A 2 20.12 -17.55 -10.97
CA PRO A 2 18.68 -17.77 -10.88
C PRO A 2 17.95 -16.69 -11.69
N ASN A 3 17.10 -17.12 -12.64
CA ASN A 3 16.35 -16.19 -13.50
C ASN A 3 15.14 -15.66 -12.72
N THR A 4 15.38 -14.64 -11.90
CA THR A 4 14.32 -13.97 -11.13
C THR A 4 13.57 -13.00 -12.04
N LYS A 5 12.26 -13.24 -12.23
CA LYS A 5 11.38 -12.36 -13.02
C LYS A 5 10.30 -11.79 -12.11
N ILE A 6 10.07 -10.48 -12.21
CA ILE A 6 8.92 -9.83 -11.55
C ILE A 6 7.71 -9.98 -12.47
N ALA A 7 6.66 -10.60 -11.97
CA ALA A 7 5.42 -10.84 -12.68
C ALA A 7 4.21 -10.38 -11.87
N THR A 8 3.14 -10.07 -12.58
CA THR A 8 1.81 -9.83 -12.00
C THR A 8 0.88 -10.92 -12.51
N CYS A 9 0.16 -11.60 -11.62
CA CYS A 9 -0.77 -12.64 -12.00
C CYS A 9 -2.01 -12.04 -12.68
N CYS A 10 -2.35 -12.50 -13.90
CA CYS A 10 -3.55 -12.05 -14.61
C CYS A 10 -4.86 -12.45 -13.93
N TYR A 11 -4.86 -13.48 -13.09
CA TYR A 11 -6.04 -13.96 -12.40
C TYR A 11 -6.33 -13.20 -11.10
N CYS A 12 -5.35 -13.14 -10.19
CA CYS A 12 -5.54 -12.55 -8.85
C CYS A 12 -4.89 -11.16 -8.67
N GLY A 13 -4.16 -10.66 -9.67
CA GLY A 13 -3.50 -9.35 -9.60
C GLY A 13 -2.26 -9.30 -8.69
N THR A 14 -1.90 -10.39 -8.02
CA THR A 14 -0.74 -10.42 -7.12
C THR A 14 0.55 -10.18 -7.91
N ARG A 15 1.35 -9.20 -7.46
CA ARG A 15 2.70 -8.92 -7.97
C ARG A 15 3.73 -9.62 -7.10
N ALA A 16 4.54 -10.48 -7.69
CA ALA A 16 5.58 -11.23 -6.98
C ALA A 16 6.88 -11.33 -7.80
N ALA A 17 8.01 -11.45 -7.12
CA ALA A 17 9.27 -11.85 -7.72
C ALA A 17 9.29 -13.38 -7.76
N LEU A 18 9.22 -13.95 -8.96
CA LEU A 18 9.19 -15.38 -9.18
C LEU A 18 10.57 -15.84 -9.63
N VAL A 19 11.08 -16.88 -8.98
CA VAL A 19 12.37 -17.49 -9.30
C VAL A 19 12.08 -18.83 -9.98
N LEU A 20 12.54 -19.00 -11.23
CA LEU A 20 12.59 -20.34 -11.82
C LEU A 20 13.66 -21.14 -11.10
N ASP A 21 13.24 -22.27 -10.53
CA ASP A 21 14.12 -23.27 -9.93
C ASP A 21 14.38 -24.39 -10.96
N SER A 22 15.53 -25.07 -10.89
CA SER A 22 15.97 -26.02 -11.93
C SER A 22 15.06 -27.24 -12.10
N GLY A 23 14.23 -27.54 -11.09
CA GLY A 23 13.26 -28.64 -11.13
C GLY A 23 11.87 -28.27 -11.66
N ARG A 24 11.60 -26.99 -12.00
CA ARG A 24 10.28 -26.53 -12.44
C ARG A 24 10.36 -25.90 -13.83
N HIS A 25 9.68 -26.51 -14.79
CA HIS A 25 9.60 -26.03 -16.17
C HIS A 25 8.61 -24.85 -16.33
N GLU A 26 7.78 -24.58 -15.33
CA GLU A 26 6.78 -23.50 -15.33
C GLU A 26 6.78 -22.69 -14.03
N LEU A 27 6.35 -21.43 -14.14
CA LEU A 27 6.09 -20.56 -13.00
C LEU A 27 4.61 -20.68 -12.61
N SER A 28 4.31 -20.76 -11.31
CA SER A 28 2.94 -20.71 -10.79
C SER A 28 2.78 -19.58 -9.76
N CYS A 29 1.58 -19.01 -9.69
CA CYS A 29 1.28 -17.95 -8.73
C CYS A 29 1.11 -18.52 -7.32
N ALA A 30 1.87 -18.04 -6.34
CA ALA A 30 1.75 -18.48 -4.94
C ALA A 30 0.40 -18.16 -4.27
N SER A 31 -0.33 -17.14 -4.75
CA SER A 31 -1.63 -16.76 -4.16
C SER A 31 -2.82 -17.59 -4.67
N CYS A 32 -2.81 -18.01 -5.95
CA CYS A 32 -3.97 -18.66 -6.56
C CYS A 32 -3.64 -19.96 -7.31
N GLY A 33 -2.37 -20.35 -7.40
CA GLY A 33 -1.93 -21.56 -8.10
C GLY A 33 -1.92 -21.47 -9.63
N ALA A 34 -2.42 -20.38 -10.22
CA ALA A 34 -2.51 -20.27 -11.68
C ALA A 34 -1.13 -20.37 -12.37
N PRO A 35 -1.02 -21.12 -13.48
CA PRO A 35 0.21 -21.23 -14.27
C PRO A 35 0.48 -19.92 -15.01
N LEU A 36 1.71 -19.44 -14.93
CA LEU A 36 2.18 -18.16 -15.47
C LEU A 36 3.05 -18.38 -16.71
N HIS A 37 2.48 -19.05 -17.72
CA HIS A 37 3.14 -19.31 -19.01
C HIS A 37 3.13 -18.06 -19.91
N GLU A 38 2.05 -17.29 -19.89
CA GLU A 38 1.89 -16.05 -20.66
C GLU A 38 2.09 -14.81 -19.78
N LEU A 39 3.34 -14.40 -19.63
CA LEU A 39 3.70 -13.19 -18.89
C LEU A 39 3.75 -11.98 -19.82
N LYS A 40 2.90 -10.98 -19.57
CA LYS A 40 3.04 -9.66 -20.22
C LYS A 40 4.29 -8.96 -19.70
N LYS A 41 5.22 -8.60 -20.60
CA LYS A 41 6.37 -7.77 -20.26
C LYS A 41 5.88 -6.39 -19.80
N LEU A 42 6.23 -6.03 -18.56
CA LEU A 42 6.01 -4.68 -18.04
C LEU A 42 7.04 -3.73 -18.66
N ARG A 43 6.58 -2.56 -19.10
CA ARG A 43 7.42 -1.48 -19.61
C ARG A 43 8.21 -0.86 -18.47
N ALA A 44 9.54 -0.88 -18.56
CA ALA A 44 10.42 -0.31 -17.54
C ALA A 44 10.37 1.23 -17.56
N ASP A 45 10.14 1.81 -18.73
CA ASP A 45 9.97 3.23 -19.02
C ASP A 45 8.67 3.82 -18.46
N ALA A 46 7.64 3.00 -18.26
CA ALA A 46 6.35 3.45 -17.71
C ALA A 46 6.32 3.53 -16.17
N VAL A 47 7.43 3.22 -15.49
CA VAL A 47 7.49 3.22 -14.03
C VAL A 47 7.98 4.58 -13.52
N ASP A 48 7.05 5.40 -13.05
CA ASP A 48 7.39 6.59 -12.27
C ASP A 48 8.03 6.17 -10.93
N ARG A 49 9.25 6.66 -10.68
CA ARG A 49 10.04 6.31 -9.49
C ARG A 49 9.54 7.03 -8.24
N ASP A 50 8.89 8.17 -8.40
CA ASP A 50 8.34 8.98 -7.32
C ASP A 50 6.87 8.63 -7.03
N ALA A 51 6.26 7.74 -7.82
CA ALA A 51 4.91 7.27 -7.59
C ALA A 51 4.74 6.62 -6.19
N PRO A 52 3.63 6.91 -5.48
CA PRO A 52 3.33 6.31 -4.19
C PRO A 52 3.32 4.77 -4.30
N ARG A 53 4.22 4.10 -3.58
CA ARG A 53 4.30 2.63 -3.60
C ARG A 53 3.15 2.05 -2.79
N HIS A 54 2.17 1.44 -3.46
CA HIS A 54 1.13 0.67 -2.78
C HIS A 54 1.77 -0.56 -2.13
N ARG A 55 1.86 -0.57 -0.79
CA ARG A 55 2.32 -1.74 -0.05
C ARG A 55 1.22 -2.79 -0.10
N PRO A 56 1.48 -4.03 -0.56
CA PRO A 56 0.46 -5.07 -0.47
C PRO A 56 0.06 -5.27 0.99
N ALA A 57 -1.23 -5.51 1.22
CA ALA A 57 -1.72 -5.90 2.53
C ALA A 57 -0.92 -7.12 2.98
N ARG A 58 -0.37 -7.08 4.21
CA ARG A 58 0.31 -8.25 4.76
C ARG A 58 -0.74 -9.35 4.84
N PHE A 59 -0.49 -10.48 4.18
CA PHE A 59 -1.21 -11.70 4.50
C PHE A 59 -1.04 -11.96 6.00
N PRO A 60 -2.08 -12.39 6.73
CA PRO A 60 -1.92 -12.75 8.12
C PRO A 60 -0.93 -13.92 8.17
N ASP A 61 0.28 -13.64 8.65
CA ASP A 61 1.27 -14.67 8.94
C ASP A 61 0.63 -15.64 9.94
N ALA A 62 0.27 -16.84 9.47
CA ALA A 62 0.10 -17.95 10.38
C ALA A 62 1.47 -18.15 11.07
N ALA A 63 1.49 -17.92 12.38
CA ALA A 63 2.65 -18.04 13.28
C ALA A 63 3.67 -16.88 13.27
N GLN A 64 3.23 -15.67 13.62
CA GLN A 64 4.11 -14.76 14.37
C GLN A 64 3.91 -15.01 15.87
N THR A 65 4.82 -15.77 16.49
CA THR A 65 5.02 -15.76 17.95
C THR A 65 5.09 -14.31 18.43
N PRO A 66 4.36 -13.91 19.49
CA PRO A 66 4.31 -12.52 19.91
C PRO A 66 5.68 -12.12 20.45
N ARG A 67 6.45 -11.39 19.64
CA ARG A 67 7.64 -10.70 20.14
C ARG A 67 7.15 -9.65 21.13
N ARG A 68 7.54 -9.79 22.39
CA ARG A 68 7.37 -8.79 23.46
C ARG A 68 8.06 -7.49 23.02
N GLY A 69 7.36 -6.67 22.24
CA GLY A 69 7.80 -5.36 21.77
C GLY A 69 7.16 -4.26 22.60
N LYS A 70 8.00 -3.35 23.10
CA LYS A 70 7.69 -2.14 23.89
C LYS A 70 6.37 -1.45 23.51
N PRO A 71 5.66 -0.84 24.49
CA PRO A 71 4.43 -0.10 24.20
C PRO A 71 4.71 1.05 23.22
N PRO A 72 3.83 1.30 22.24
CA PRO A 72 4.01 2.37 21.27
C PRO A 72 4.03 3.73 21.98
N LYS A 73 5.03 4.56 21.65
CA LYS A 73 5.11 5.96 22.11
C LYS A 73 3.81 6.67 21.75
N GLY A 74 3.15 7.23 22.78
CA GLY A 74 1.81 7.82 22.69
C GLY A 74 1.68 8.84 21.55
N TYR A 75 0.68 8.64 20.71
CA TYR A 75 0.31 9.56 19.66
C TYR A 75 -0.21 10.87 20.27
N LYS A 76 0.39 12.02 19.92
CA LYS A 76 -0.13 13.34 20.34
C LYS A 76 -1.52 13.52 19.74
N LYS A 77 -2.55 13.52 20.58
CA LYS A 77 -3.94 13.76 20.16
C LYS A 77 -4.03 15.15 19.53
N LYS A 78 -4.48 15.23 18.26
CA LYS A 78 -4.81 16.49 17.60
C LYS A 78 -5.89 17.20 18.42
N LYS A 79 -5.62 18.44 18.85
CA LYS A 79 -6.62 19.29 19.51
C LYS A 79 -7.79 19.49 18.54
N ARG A 80 -8.97 18.98 18.91
CA ARG A 80 -10.20 19.19 18.14
C ARG A 80 -10.56 20.68 18.24
N LYS A 81 -10.82 21.32 17.11
CA LYS A 81 -11.32 22.70 17.08
C LYS A 81 -12.68 22.71 17.78
N THR A 82 -12.80 23.45 18.87
CA THR A 82 -14.04 23.62 19.62
C THR A 82 -15.07 24.33 18.76
N LEU A 83 -16.36 24.01 18.94
CA LEU A 83 -17.46 24.58 18.17
C LEU A 83 -17.48 26.12 18.25
N GLY A 84 -17.11 26.69 19.41
CA GLY A 84 -16.97 28.14 19.58
C GLY A 84 -15.94 28.79 18.64
N ARG A 85 -14.86 28.08 18.28
CA ARG A 85 -13.86 28.57 17.32
C ARG A 85 -14.37 28.56 15.88
N LYS A 86 -15.41 27.78 15.59
CA LYS A 86 -16.12 27.82 14.30
C LYS A 86 -17.18 28.93 14.29
N ALA A 87 -17.93 29.10 15.38
CA ALA A 87 -18.94 30.17 15.51
C ALA A 87 -18.31 31.57 15.46
N ALA A 88 -17.21 31.80 16.19
CA ALA A 88 -16.50 33.07 16.15
C ALA A 88 -15.93 33.39 14.76
N LYS A 89 -15.49 32.38 14.00
CA LYS A 89 -15.02 32.59 12.62
C LYS A 89 -16.19 32.99 11.70
N GLY A 90 -17.32 32.30 11.80
CA GLY A 90 -18.50 32.64 11.00
C GLY A 90 -19.09 34.02 11.35
N PHE A 91 -19.02 34.44 12.61
CA PHE A 91 -19.51 35.76 13.04
C PHE A 91 -18.61 36.90 12.57
N LEU A 92 -17.29 36.69 12.49
CA LEU A 92 -16.35 37.67 11.94
C LEU A 92 -16.51 37.81 10.42
N ASP A 93 -16.64 36.71 9.67
CA ASP A 93 -16.91 36.75 8.22
C ASP A 93 -18.20 37.55 7.91
N LEU A 94 -19.26 37.37 8.72
CA LEU A 94 -20.53 38.08 8.52
C LEU A 94 -20.47 39.56 8.92
N LEU A 95 -19.54 39.93 9.82
CA LEU A 95 -19.29 41.33 10.17
C LEU A 95 -18.47 42.02 9.08
N ASP A 96 -17.43 41.37 8.55
CA ASP A 96 -16.64 41.92 7.44
C ASP A 96 -17.51 42.15 6.19
N ASP A 97 -18.53 41.33 5.94
CA ASP A 97 -19.48 41.48 4.81
C ASP A 97 -20.55 42.57 5.05
N LEU A 98 -20.74 43.03 6.30
CA LEU A 98 -21.73 44.08 6.64
C LEU A 98 -21.10 45.47 6.77
N PHE A 99 -19.77 45.54 6.87
CA PHE A 99 -19.01 46.78 6.99
C PHE A 99 -18.26 47.16 5.69
N ASP A 100 -18.57 46.52 4.55
CA ASP A 100 -18.32 47.03 3.19
C ASP A 100 -19.54 47.80 2.66
#